data_AF-A0A210W9U4-F1
#
_entry.id   AF-A0A210W9U4-F1
#
_cell.length_a   1.000
_cell.length_b   1.000
_cell.length_c   1.000
_cell.angle_alpha   90.00
_cell.angle_beta   90.00
_cell.angle_gamma   90.00
#
_symmetry.space_group_name_H-M   'P 1'
#
loop_
_entity.id
_entity.type
_entity.pdbx_description
1 polymer ?
#
loop_
_entity_poly.entity_id
_entity_poly.type
_entity_poly.pdbx_seq_one_letter_code
_entity_poly.pdbx_strand_id
1 'polypeptide(L)'
;MGIGRAEPADAGAAQWARGLLAADNMRLADFVAELSRYRSGWLHCDPSVADLRVTGAFQLGDADTGTDAVLANLVHLLPVQVHYRTRYWVTVAARGTPPA
;
A
#
# COMPACT_ATOMS: atom_id res chain seq x y z
N MET A 1 -20.87 4.85 25.61
CA MET A 1 -19.58 4.69 24.91
C MET A 1 -19.89 4.07 23.56
N GLY A 2 -19.98 4.90 22.51
CA GLY A 2 -20.46 4.48 21.20
C GLY A 2 -19.35 3.78 20.43
N ILE A 3 -19.55 2.49 20.13
CA ILE A 3 -18.73 1.77 19.17
C ILE A 3 -18.92 2.42 17.80
N GLY A 4 -17.84 3.02 17.28
CA GLY A 4 -17.82 3.52 15.91
C GLY A 4 -18.17 2.38 14.97
N ARG A 5 -19.14 2.63 14.10
CA ARG A 5 -19.62 1.74 13.05
C ARG A 5 -18.44 1.01 12.39
N ALA A 6 -18.33 -0.30 12.61
CA ALA A 6 -17.49 -1.13 11.76
C ALA A 6 -18.10 -1.03 10.35
N GLU A 7 -17.49 -0.20 9.51
CA GLU A 7 -17.64 -0.24 8.05
C GLU A 7 -17.42 -1.71 7.60
N PRO A 8 -18.01 -2.16 6.48
CA PRO A 8 -17.97 -3.56 6.06
C PRO A 8 -16.54 -3.97 5.63
N ALA A 9 -15.68 -4.18 6.62
CA ALA A 9 -14.32 -4.65 6.49
C ALA A 9 -14.31 -6.18 6.55
N ASP A 10 -15.02 -6.86 5.64
CA ASP A 10 -15.06 -8.34 5.69
C ASP A 10 -14.89 -9.04 4.34
N ALA A 11 -14.95 -8.33 3.22
CA ALA A 11 -14.60 -8.91 1.92
C ALA A 11 -13.13 -8.62 1.49
N GLY A 12 -12.58 -7.46 1.90
CA GLY A 12 -11.18 -7.07 1.68
C GLY A 12 -10.25 -7.46 2.84
N ALA A 13 -10.82 -7.58 4.06
CA ALA A 13 -10.33 -8.55 5.05
C ALA A 13 -10.46 -9.98 4.43
N ALA A 14 -10.27 -11.15 5.05
CA ALA A 14 -10.18 -12.45 4.37
C ALA A 14 -9.17 -12.65 3.18
N GLN A 15 -8.89 -11.67 2.30
CA GLN A 15 -7.96 -11.77 1.18
C GLN A 15 -6.49 -11.63 1.63
N TRP A 16 -6.23 -10.76 2.63
CA TRP A 16 -4.95 -10.69 3.35
C TRP A 16 -4.52 -12.05 3.92
N ALA A 17 -5.47 -12.85 4.43
CA ALA A 17 -5.19 -14.18 4.96
C ALA A 17 -4.71 -15.20 3.91
N ARG A 18 -4.83 -14.86 2.62
CA ARG A 18 -4.36 -15.68 1.48
C ARG A 18 -3.16 -15.07 0.76
N GLY A 19 -2.57 -13.99 1.29
CA GLY A 19 -1.51 -13.26 0.62
C GLY A 19 -1.99 -12.52 -0.64
N LEU A 20 -3.26 -12.10 -0.67
CA LEU A 20 -3.85 -11.33 -1.77
C LEU A 20 -4.42 -10.02 -1.23
N LEU A 21 -3.91 -8.89 -1.70
CA LEU A 21 -4.41 -7.56 -1.38
C LEU A 21 -5.25 -7.05 -2.55
N ALA A 22 -6.57 -7.12 -2.42
CA ALA A 22 -7.46 -6.45 -3.36
C ALA A 22 -7.65 -4.98 -2.94
N ALA A 23 -7.15 -4.08 -3.77
CA ALA A 23 -7.51 -2.68 -3.77
C ALA A 23 -8.69 -2.50 -4.73
N ASP A 24 -9.82 -2.02 -4.24
CA ASP A 24 -10.94 -1.58 -5.08
C ASP A 24 -11.23 -0.12 -4.75
N ASN A 25 -10.93 0.77 -5.70
CA ASN A 25 -11.07 2.22 -5.52
C ASN A 25 -10.47 2.73 -4.18
N MET A 26 -9.38 2.11 -3.73
CA MET A 26 -8.76 2.37 -2.44
C MET A 26 -7.77 3.52 -2.56
N ARG A 27 -7.70 4.39 -1.56
CA ARG A 27 -6.69 5.46 -1.54
C ARG A 27 -5.31 4.84 -1.38
N LEU A 28 -4.31 5.40 -2.07
CA LEU A 28 -2.95 4.92 -1.96
C LEU A 28 -2.42 5.01 -0.52
N ALA A 29 -2.84 6.01 0.25
CA ALA A 29 -2.49 6.11 1.65
C ALA A 29 -3.00 4.93 2.48
N ASP A 30 -4.26 4.53 2.30
CA ASP A 30 -4.84 3.35 2.97
C ASP A 30 -4.13 2.08 2.51
N PHE A 31 -3.88 1.95 1.21
CA PHE A 31 -3.14 0.82 0.65
C PHE A 31 -1.73 0.68 1.25
N VAL A 32 -0.98 1.79 1.33
CA VAL A 32 0.36 1.84 1.94
C VAL A 32 0.30 1.54 3.44
N ALA A 33 -0.69 2.05 4.16
CA ALA A 33 -0.88 1.77 5.57
C ALA A 33 -1.14 0.28 5.83
N GLU A 34 -1.95 -0.36 4.99
CA GLU A 34 -2.22 -1.80 5.06
C GLU A 34 -0.98 -2.63 4.72
N LEU A 35 -0.22 -2.25 3.70
CA LEU A 35 1.09 -2.89 3.39
C LEU A 35 2.08 -2.75 4.55
N SER A 36 2.10 -1.59 5.21
CA SER A 36 2.95 -1.36 6.37
C SER A 36 2.59 -2.23 7.58
N ARG A 37 1.37 -2.76 7.65
CA ARG A 37 0.96 -3.72 8.70
C ARG A 37 1.45 -5.14 8.42
N TYR A 38 1.64 -5.49 7.16
CA TYR A 38 2.03 -6.83 6.76
C TYR A 38 3.55 -7.05 6.81
N ARG A 39 4.35 -6.00 6.55
CA ARG A 39 5.82 -6.07 6.58
C ARG A 39 6.43 -5.64 7.91
N SER A 40 7.58 -6.21 8.26
CA SER A 40 8.44 -5.68 9.32
C SER A 40 9.32 -4.53 8.80
N GLY A 41 8.72 -3.35 8.60
CA GLY A 41 9.45 -2.16 8.12
C GLY A 41 8.56 -0.95 7.91
N TRP A 42 9.18 0.23 7.82
CA TRP A 42 8.49 1.51 7.65
C TRP A 42 8.15 1.77 6.19
N LEU A 43 6.85 1.83 5.87
CA LEU A 43 6.35 2.31 4.58
C LEU A 43 5.77 3.71 4.76
N HIS A 44 6.28 4.69 4.03
CA HIS A 44 5.78 6.06 4.05
C HIS A 44 5.06 6.37 2.74
N CYS A 45 3.92 7.04 2.83
CA CYS A 45 3.19 7.56 1.66
C CYS A 45 3.29 9.09 1.67
N ASP A 46 3.74 9.66 0.56
CA ASP A 46 3.74 11.10 0.37
C ASP A 46 2.29 11.62 0.23
N PRO A 47 1.92 12.70 0.93
CA PRO A 47 0.56 13.24 0.87
C PRO A 47 0.12 13.66 -0.55
N SER A 48 1.07 13.97 -1.45
CA SER A 48 0.76 14.34 -2.84
C SER A 48 0.13 13.19 -3.63
N VAL A 49 0.42 11.94 -3.25
CA VAL A 49 -0.13 10.73 -3.89
C VAL A 49 -1.13 10.00 -3.02
N ALA A 50 -1.34 10.44 -1.77
CA ALA A 50 -2.23 9.82 -0.80
C ALA A 50 -3.67 9.66 -1.30
N ASP A 51 -4.18 10.62 -2.09
CA ASP A 51 -5.55 10.60 -2.61
C ASP A 51 -5.70 9.80 -3.92
N LEU A 52 -4.59 9.32 -4.51
CA LEU A 52 -4.65 8.50 -5.73
C LEU A 52 -5.43 7.21 -5.45
N ARG A 53 -6.32 6.87 -6.37
CA ARG A 53 -7.14 5.65 -6.28
C ARG A 53 -6.42 4.49 -6.94
N VAL A 54 -6.24 3.43 -6.19
CA VAL A 54 -5.66 2.17 -6.62
C VAL A 54 -6.79 1.15 -6.74
N THR A 55 -6.86 0.52 -7.91
CA THR A 55 -7.79 -0.57 -8.19
C THR A 55 -6.99 -1.71 -8.81
N GLY A 56 -7.05 -2.90 -8.22
CA GLY A 56 -6.31 -4.08 -8.63
C GLY A 56 -6.14 -5.09 -7.50
N ALA A 57 -5.86 -6.34 -7.85
CA ALA A 57 -5.50 -7.38 -6.89
C ALA A 57 -3.99 -7.64 -6.96
N PHE A 58 -3.33 -7.58 -5.81
CA PHE A 58 -1.88 -7.71 -5.68
C PHE A 58 -1.53 -8.91 -4.81
N GLN A 59 -0.61 -9.77 -5.25
CA GLN A 59 -0.18 -10.90 -4.44
C GLN A 59 0.98 -10.48 -3.53
N LEU A 60 0.77 -10.60 -2.22
CA LEU A 60 1.72 -10.25 -1.17
C LEU A 60 2.65 -11.39 -0.78
N GLY A 61 2.37 -12.64 -1.18
CA GLY A 61 3.24 -13.80 -0.97
C GLY A 61 4.00 -13.77 0.37
N ASP A 62 5.32 -13.64 0.29
CA ASP A 62 6.22 -13.40 1.42
C ASP A 62 6.18 -11.92 1.86
N ALA A 63 6.04 -11.66 3.16
CA ALA A 63 5.74 -10.31 3.68
C ALA A 63 6.71 -9.21 3.23
N ASP A 64 8.01 -9.51 3.18
CA ASP A 64 9.03 -8.56 2.75
C ASP A 64 9.14 -8.51 1.21
N THR A 65 9.21 -9.69 0.57
CA THR A 65 9.47 -9.79 -0.89
C THR A 65 8.24 -9.43 -1.72
N GLY A 66 7.06 -9.86 -1.30
CA GLY A 66 5.83 -9.60 -2.03
C GLY A 66 5.37 -8.16 -1.90
N THR A 67 5.59 -7.50 -0.75
CA THR A 67 5.35 -6.04 -0.65
C THR A 67 6.20 -5.28 -1.67
N ASP A 68 7.46 -5.67 -1.88
CA ASP A 68 8.32 -5.06 -2.88
C ASP A 68 7.79 -5.25 -4.31
N ALA A 69 7.34 -6.46 -4.65
CA ALA A 69 6.71 -6.77 -5.93
C ALA A 69 5.42 -5.97 -6.16
N VAL A 70 4.59 -5.81 -5.12
CA VAL A 70 3.38 -4.98 -5.16
C VAL A 70 3.73 -3.52 -5.46
N LEU A 71 4.72 -2.96 -4.75
CA LEU A 71 5.17 -1.59 -4.93
C LEU A 71 5.77 -1.34 -6.32
N ALA A 72 6.59 -2.27 -6.81
CA ALA A 72 7.13 -2.23 -8.16
C ALA A 72 6.01 -2.24 -9.21
N ASN A 73 5.00 -3.10 -9.05
CA ASN A 73 3.86 -3.14 -9.95
C ASN A 73 3.04 -1.84 -9.90
N LEU A 74 2.89 -1.25 -8.71
CA LEU A 74 2.14 0.00 -8.52
C LEU A 74 2.78 1.18 -9.28
N VAL A 75 4.11 1.24 -9.34
CA VAL A 75 4.86 2.21 -10.16
C VAL A 75 4.56 2.05 -11.66
N HIS A 76 4.22 0.86 -12.15
CA HIS A 76 3.83 0.67 -13.55
C HIS A 76 2.38 1.09 -13.84
N LEU A 77 1.49 0.96 -12.86
CA LEU A 77 0.07 1.27 -13.01
C LEU A 77 -0.24 2.75 -12.82
N LEU A 78 0.54 3.46 -12.00
CA LEU A 78 0.28 4.84 -11.60
C LEU A 78 1.53 5.72 -11.80
N PRO A 79 1.37 7.05 -11.95
CA PRO A 79 2.48 8.01 -12.03
C PRO A 79 3.13 8.23 -10.65
N VAL A 80 3.51 7.16 -9.97
CA VAL A 80 4.22 7.17 -8.68
C VAL A 80 5.64 6.62 -8.83
N GLN A 81 6.46 6.84 -7.81
CA GLN A 81 7.80 6.32 -7.64
C GLN A 81 7.97 5.78 -6.23
N VAL A 82 8.82 4.76 -6.09
CA VAL A 82 9.14 4.13 -4.81
C VAL A 82 10.60 4.40 -4.52
N HIS A 83 10.87 5.06 -3.39
CA HIS A 83 12.18 5.42 -2.91
C HIS A 83 12.59 4.51 -1.76
N TYR A 84 13.60 3.69 -2.00
CA TYR A 84 14.19 2.83 -1.00
C TYR A 84 15.31 3.60 -0.29
N ARG A 85 15.05 4.09 0.93
CA ARG A 85 16.10 4.72 1.74
C ARG A 85 16.99 3.67 2.40
N THR A 86 16.39 2.60 2.91
CA THR A 86 17.09 1.43 3.48
C THR A 86 16.26 0.17 3.24
N ARG A 87 16.81 -1.02 3.55
CA ARG A 87 16.08 -2.30 3.42
C ARG A 87 14.73 -2.34 4.18
N TYR A 88 14.58 -1.52 5.22
CA TYR A 88 13.36 -1.43 6.03
C TYR A 88 12.62 -0.10 5.88
N TRP A 89 13.11 0.83 5.05
CA TRP A 89 12.49 2.14 4.89
C TRP A 89 12.22 2.42 3.42
N VAL A 90 10.93 2.47 3.10
CA VAL A 90 10.45 2.71 1.74
C VAL A 90 9.47 3.87 1.76
N THR A 91 9.61 4.78 0.80
CA THR A 91 8.73 5.94 0.63
C THR A 91 8.10 5.90 -0.75
N VAL A 92 6.78 5.95 -0.82
CA VAL A 92 6.01 6.05 -2.06
C VAL A 92 5.67 7.52 -2.31
N ALA A 93 6.13 8.08 -3.43
CA ALA A 93 5.93 9.47 -3.80
C ALA A 93 5.45 9.59 -5.26
N ALA A 94 5.08 10.80 -5.71
CA ALA A 94 4.71 10.99 -7.11
C ALA A 94 5.94 10.91 -8.01
N ARG A 95 5.78 10.40 -9.24
CA ARG A 95 6.84 10.36 -10.24
C ARG A 95 7.13 11.79 -10.74
N GLY A 96 7.99 12.50 -10.00
CA GLY A 96 8.35 13.89 -10.30
C GLY A 96 8.50 14.79 -9.07
N THR A 97 8.09 14.33 -7.89
CA THR A 97 8.33 15.09 -6.65
C THR A 97 9.75 14.79 -6.15
N PRO A 98 10.65 15.79 -6.05
CA PRO A 98 11.94 15.58 -5.40
C PRO A 98 11.68 15.22 -3.92
N PRO A 99 12.36 14.20 -3.36
CA PRO A 99 12.20 13.88 -1.96
C PRO A 99 12.72 15.08 -1.13
N ALA A 100 11.84 15.65 -0.31
CA ALA A 100 12.19 16.72 0.63
C ALA A 100 13.10 16.22 1.77
#